data_AF-A0A529GI03-F1
#
_entry.id   AF-A0A529GI03-F1
#
_cell.length_a   1.000
_cell.length_b   1.000
_cell.length_c   1.000
_cell.angle_alpha   90.00
_cell.angle_beta   90.00
_cell.angle_gamma   90.00
#
_symmetry.space_group_name_H-M   'P 1'
#
loop_
_entity.id
_entity.type
_entity.pdbx_description
1 polymer ?
#
loop_
_entity_poly.entity_id
_entity_poly.type
_entity_poly.pdbx_seq_one_letter_code
_entity_poly.pdbx_strand_id
1 'polypeptide(L)'
;MRQIDRLPFVFAIVLFLLAWLLGFPMRAQSAPLGDIECTLIQDAASGDTLYRDGACDQRFSPASTFKLPLALIGFDAGILADEHAPNWDYKPEFNAVKRDRKTVDPTIWERDSVLWYSREITRRLGAERFAGYVSKFGYGNADVTGDAGKNDGLTHSWVNSSLEISPVEQTAFLRRLLA
;
A
#
# COMPACT_ATOMS: atom_id res chain seq x y z
N MET A 1 6.23 -4.59 67.86
CA MET A 1 6.46 -3.60 66.79
C MET A 1 7.84 -3.86 66.19
N ARG A 2 7.92 -4.48 65.00
CA ARG A 2 9.21 -4.71 64.32
C ARG A 2 9.61 -3.42 63.61
N GLN A 3 10.78 -2.86 63.95
CA GLN A 3 11.39 -1.78 63.17
C GLN A 3 11.69 -2.33 61.77
N ILE A 4 11.12 -1.68 60.76
CA ILE A 4 11.48 -1.92 59.37
C ILE A 4 12.82 -1.23 59.14
N ASP A 5 13.88 -2.00 58.90
CA ASP A 5 15.17 -1.46 58.48
C ASP A 5 14.98 -0.71 57.16
N ARG A 6 15.04 0.62 57.23
CA ARG A 6 14.90 1.52 56.07
C ARG A 6 16.19 1.64 55.26
N LEU A 7 17.28 1.08 55.76
CA LEU A 7 18.60 1.06 55.12
C LEU A 7 18.58 0.58 53.66
N PRO A 8 18.00 -0.59 53.31
CA PRO A 8 17.94 -1.05 51.92
C PRO A 8 17.17 -0.11 50.99
N PHE A 9 16.15 0.58 51.50
CA PHE A 9 15.35 1.53 50.72
C PHE A 9 16.14 2.81 50.41
N VAL A 10 16.93 3.29 51.38
CA VAL A 10 17.81 4.45 51.18
C VAL A 10 18.94 4.11 50.20
N PHE A 11 19.54 2.91 50.31
CA PHE A 11 20.55 2.46 49.36
C PHE A 11 20.03 2.37 47.93
N ALA A 12 18.80 1.86 47.72
CA ALA A 12 18.18 1.79 46.40
C ALA A 12 17.94 3.18 45.79
N ILE A 13 17.47 4.15 46.60
CA ILE A 13 17.25 5.53 46.14
C ILE A 13 18.58 6.21 45.81
N VAL A 14 19.61 6.03 46.64
CA VAL A 14 20.94 6.60 46.39
C VAL A 14 21.58 6.03 45.13
N LEU A 15 21.45 4.72 44.88
CA LEU A 15 21.92 4.09 43.64
C LEU A 15 21.18 4.61 42.40
N PHE A 16 19.86 4.81 42.51
CA PHE A 16 19.05 5.36 41.41
C PHE A 16 19.42 6.82 41.11
N LEU A 17 19.63 7.63 42.15
CA LEU A 17 20.09 9.02 42.02
C LEU A 17 21.53 9.11 41.50
N LEU A 18 22.42 8.20 41.90
CA LEU A 18 23.78 8.10 41.37
C LEU A 18 23.79 7.72 39.89
N ALA A 19 22.92 6.80 39.45
CA ALA A 19 22.79 6.45 38.03
C ALA A 19 22.29 7.65 37.20
N TRP A 20 21.43 8.50 37.77
CA TRP A 20 20.98 9.76 37.18
C TRP A 20 22.09 10.84 37.15
N LEU A 21 22.82 11.00 38.25
CA LEU A 21 23.91 12.00 38.39
C LEU A 21 25.14 11.65 37.54
N LEU A 22 25.43 10.36 37.34
CA LEU A 22 26.51 9.88 36.48
C LEU A 22 26.16 9.97 34.99
N GLY A 23 24.97 10.46 34.65
CA GLY A 23 24.57 10.74 33.28
C GLY A 23 24.69 9.53 32.37
N PHE A 24 24.47 8.31 32.88
CA PHE A 24 24.41 7.12 32.04
C PHE A 24 23.29 7.35 31.03
N PRO A 25 23.64 7.65 29.76
CA PRO A 25 22.61 7.81 28.78
C PRO A 25 22.09 6.39 28.57
N MET A 26 20.85 6.12 28.96
CA MET A 26 20.07 5.11 28.24
C MET A 26 19.92 5.66 26.83
N ARG A 27 20.96 5.50 26.01
CA ARG A 27 20.81 5.44 24.58
C ARG A 27 20.04 4.15 24.35
N ALA A 28 18.72 4.25 24.35
CA ALA A 28 17.93 3.38 23.52
C ALA A 28 18.38 3.67 22.09
N GLN A 29 19.42 2.97 21.64
CA GLN A 29 19.69 2.83 20.22
C GLN A 29 18.53 2.00 19.71
N SER A 30 17.48 2.68 19.22
CA SER A 30 16.59 2.05 18.26
C SER A 30 17.49 1.57 17.14
N ALA A 31 17.60 0.25 16.98
CA ALA A 31 18.19 -0.32 15.78
C ALA A 31 17.54 0.38 14.58
N PRO A 32 18.31 0.79 13.56
CA PRO A 32 17.69 1.29 12.34
C PRO A 32 16.69 0.24 11.88
N LEU A 33 15.44 0.65 11.64
CA LEU A 33 14.45 -0.19 10.98
C LEU A 33 15.10 -0.63 9.67
N GLY A 34 15.51 -1.90 9.58
CA GLY A 34 15.96 -2.46 8.32
C GLY A 34 14.85 -2.34 7.29
N ASP A 35 15.23 -2.21 6.02
CA ASP A 35 14.26 -2.17 4.94
C ASP A 35 13.36 -3.41 5.01
N ILE A 36 12.04 -3.20 4.92
CA ILE A 36 11.09 -4.31 4.90
C ILE A 36 11.05 -4.84 3.48
N GLU A 37 11.65 -6.01 3.29
CA GLU A 37 11.70 -6.67 1.99
C GLU A 37 10.86 -7.95 2.00
N CYS A 38 10.32 -8.30 0.83
CA CYS A 38 9.76 -9.61 0.56
C CYS A 38 10.01 -9.97 -0.90
N THR A 39 10.40 -11.22 -1.13
CA THR A 39 10.34 -11.86 -2.45
C THR A 39 9.56 -13.15 -2.34
N LEU A 40 8.50 -13.28 -3.15
CA LEU A 40 7.63 -14.45 -3.19
C LEU A 40 7.49 -14.91 -4.65
N ILE A 41 7.77 -16.19 -4.89
CA ILE A 41 7.56 -16.85 -6.17
C ILE A 41 6.67 -18.06 -5.93
N GLN A 42 5.56 -18.13 -6.65
CA GLN A 42 4.61 -19.24 -6.58
C GLN A 42 4.34 -19.76 -7.98
N ASP A 43 4.11 -21.07 -8.09
CA ASP A 43 3.56 -21.65 -9.30
C ASP A 43 2.11 -21.17 -9.49
N ALA A 44 1.78 -20.69 -10.70
CA ALA A 44 0.50 -20.05 -10.95
C ALA A 44 -0.68 -21.02 -10.83
N ALA A 45 -0.51 -22.24 -11.37
CA ALA A 45 -1.57 -23.24 -11.45
C ALA A 45 -1.80 -23.94 -10.09
N SER A 46 -0.77 -24.58 -9.55
CA SER A 46 -0.84 -25.33 -8.28
C SER A 46 -0.94 -24.41 -7.07
N GLY A 47 -0.25 -23.26 -7.10
CA GLY A 47 -0.07 -22.41 -5.93
C GLY A 47 1.08 -22.77 -5.03
N ASP A 48 1.89 -23.74 -5.43
CA ASP A 48 3.05 -24.16 -4.66
C ASP A 48 4.03 -22.99 -4.52
N THR A 49 4.52 -22.79 -3.29
CA THR A 49 5.53 -21.77 -3.02
C THR A 49 6.89 -22.30 -3.44
N LEU A 50 7.45 -21.70 -4.49
CA LEU A 50 8.77 -22.06 -5.03
C LEU A 50 9.90 -21.30 -4.32
N TYR A 51 9.62 -20.07 -3.89
CA TYR A 51 10.55 -19.24 -3.12
C TYR A 51 9.78 -18.28 -2.23
N ARG A 52 10.24 -18.10 -0.98
CA ARG A 52 9.73 -17.08 -0.06
C ARG A 52 10.86 -16.60 0.85
N ASP A 53 11.08 -15.30 0.85
CA ASP A 53 12.02 -14.64 1.73
C ASP A 53 11.46 -13.28 2.18
N GLY A 54 11.70 -12.90 3.44
CA GLY A 54 11.22 -11.64 4.02
C GLY A 54 9.75 -11.62 4.48
N ALA A 55 9.24 -10.40 4.74
CA ALA A 55 7.95 -10.15 5.41
C ALA A 55 6.77 -10.10 4.42
N CYS A 56 6.41 -11.24 3.84
CA CYS A 56 5.44 -11.31 2.74
C CYS A 56 3.96 -11.23 3.13
N ASP A 57 3.63 -11.21 4.43
CA ASP A 57 2.25 -11.08 4.93
C ASP A 57 1.89 -9.64 5.32
N GLN A 58 2.86 -8.72 5.33
CA GLN A 58 2.62 -7.33 5.66
C GLN A 58 2.00 -6.59 4.48
N ARG A 59 0.96 -5.80 4.75
CA ARG A 59 0.27 -5.00 3.74
C ARG A 59 0.92 -3.63 3.58
N PHE A 60 0.92 -3.14 2.35
CA PHE A 60 1.35 -1.81 1.97
C PHE A 60 0.45 -1.26 0.86
N SER A 61 0.52 0.04 0.61
CA SER A 61 -0.14 0.63 -0.55
C SER A 61 0.33 -0.07 -1.84
N PRO A 62 -0.59 -0.52 -2.73
CA PRO A 62 -0.22 -1.18 -3.98
C PRO A 62 0.46 -0.23 -4.98
N ALA A 63 0.31 1.08 -4.81
CA ALA A 63 0.81 2.10 -5.74
C ALA A 63 0.39 1.75 -7.18
N SER A 64 1.33 1.79 -8.12
CA SER A 64 1.01 1.55 -9.54
C SER A 64 0.76 0.09 -9.89
N THR A 65 1.00 -0.88 -9.00
CA THR A 65 0.58 -2.28 -9.26
C THR A 65 -0.94 -2.42 -9.31
N PHE A 66 -1.68 -1.49 -8.69
CA PHE A 66 -3.14 -1.44 -8.75
C PHE A 66 -3.70 -1.16 -10.15
N LYS A 67 -2.87 -0.78 -11.13
CA LYS A 67 -3.33 -0.63 -12.51
C LYS A 67 -3.89 -1.93 -13.08
N LEU A 68 -3.31 -3.09 -12.72
CA LEU A 68 -3.80 -4.39 -13.16
C LEU A 68 -5.26 -4.68 -12.74
N PRO A 69 -5.64 -4.64 -11.44
CA PRO A 69 -7.05 -4.78 -11.08
C PRO A 69 -7.91 -3.65 -11.64
N LEU A 70 -7.39 -2.42 -11.74
CA LEU A 70 -8.14 -1.31 -12.32
C LEU A 70 -8.41 -1.49 -13.83
N ALA A 71 -7.50 -2.15 -14.56
CA ALA A 71 -7.68 -2.49 -15.97
C ALA A 71 -8.83 -3.50 -16.13
N LEU A 72 -8.85 -4.56 -15.32
CA LEU A 72 -9.96 -5.53 -15.31
C LEU A 72 -11.31 -4.84 -15.07
N ILE A 73 -11.35 -3.94 -14.08
CA ILE A 73 -12.54 -3.13 -13.78
C ILE A 73 -12.92 -2.26 -14.98
N GLY A 74 -11.94 -1.59 -15.59
CA GLY A 74 -12.15 -0.70 -16.73
C GLY A 74 -12.72 -1.44 -17.94
N PHE A 75 -12.19 -2.62 -18.25
CA PHE A 75 -12.68 -3.46 -19.35
C PHE A 75 -14.08 -4.03 -19.05
N ASP A 76 -14.30 -4.60 -17.87
CA ASP A 76 -15.62 -5.13 -17.48
C ASP A 76 -16.71 -4.05 -17.47
N ALA A 77 -16.36 -2.84 -17.02
CA ALA A 77 -17.27 -1.70 -17.01
C ALA A 77 -17.49 -1.05 -18.39
N GLY A 78 -16.78 -1.49 -19.44
CA GLY A 78 -16.82 -0.89 -20.79
C GLY A 78 -16.21 0.51 -20.88
N ILE A 79 -15.40 0.91 -19.89
CA ILE A 79 -14.64 2.18 -19.92
C ILE A 79 -13.42 2.04 -20.81
N LEU A 80 -12.77 0.87 -20.74
CA LEU A 80 -11.70 0.45 -21.64
C LEU A 80 -12.29 -0.55 -22.65
N ALA A 81 -11.91 -0.42 -23.92
CA ALA A 81 -12.48 -1.22 -25.00
C ALA A 81 -11.49 -2.28 -25.51
N ASP A 82 -10.24 -1.87 -25.75
CA ASP A 82 -9.15 -2.73 -26.20
C ASP A 82 -7.78 -2.16 -25.76
N GLU A 83 -6.67 -2.70 -26.25
CA GLU A 83 -5.33 -2.26 -25.89
C GLU A 83 -5.00 -0.80 -26.27
N HIS A 84 -5.72 -0.22 -27.24
CA HIS A 84 -5.47 1.11 -27.81
C HIS A 84 -6.70 2.04 -27.71
N ALA A 85 -7.80 1.59 -27.11
CA ALA A 85 -9.01 2.38 -26.95
C ALA A 85 -9.57 2.31 -25.51
N PRO A 86 -9.93 3.45 -24.91
CA PRO A 86 -9.94 4.80 -25.49
C PRO A 86 -8.59 5.52 -25.42
N ASN A 87 -8.39 6.44 -26.37
CA ASN A 87 -7.34 7.45 -26.32
C ASN A 87 -7.87 8.68 -25.58
N TRP A 88 -7.21 9.10 -24.51
CA TRP A 88 -7.53 10.34 -23.82
C TRP A 88 -6.39 11.33 -23.93
N ASP A 89 -6.72 12.58 -24.25
CA ASP A 89 -5.76 13.68 -24.23
C ASP A 89 -5.56 14.19 -22.80
N TYR A 90 -4.31 14.53 -22.50
CA TYR A 90 -3.97 15.23 -21.28
C TYR A 90 -4.71 16.57 -21.19
N LYS A 91 -5.23 16.88 -20.00
CA LYS A 91 -5.80 18.18 -19.68
C LYS A 91 -5.05 18.85 -18.53
N PRO A 92 -4.83 20.18 -18.55
CA PRO A 92 -4.08 20.89 -17.51
C PRO A 92 -4.53 20.61 -16.08
N GLU A 93 -5.83 20.43 -15.85
CA GLU A 93 -6.44 20.12 -14.55
C GLU A 93 -6.01 18.78 -13.95
N PHE A 94 -5.47 17.86 -14.76
CA PHE A 94 -4.93 16.59 -14.27
C PHE A 94 -3.62 16.76 -13.48
N ASN A 95 -2.96 17.91 -13.62
CA ASN A 95 -1.73 18.28 -12.90
C ASN A 95 -0.64 17.17 -12.97
N ALA A 96 -0.44 16.59 -14.15
CA ALA A 96 0.53 15.52 -14.33
C ALA A 96 1.96 16.04 -14.47
N VAL A 97 2.94 15.17 -14.20
CA VAL A 97 4.35 15.43 -14.51
C VAL A 97 4.54 15.60 -16.01
N LYS A 98 5.54 16.39 -16.44
CA LYS A 98 5.75 16.77 -17.86
C LYS A 98 5.80 15.55 -18.80
N ARG A 99 6.42 14.44 -18.37
CA ARG A 99 6.54 13.18 -19.12
C ARG A 99 5.18 12.59 -19.53
N ASP A 100 4.16 12.81 -18.71
CA ASP A 100 2.84 12.18 -18.83
C ASP A 100 1.80 13.11 -19.49
N ARG A 101 2.21 14.33 -19.89
CA ARG A 101 1.33 15.32 -20.54
C ARG A 101 1.22 15.05 -22.04
N LYS A 102 0.54 13.96 -22.40
CA LYS A 102 0.37 13.48 -23.77
C LYS A 102 -0.93 12.71 -23.92
N THR A 103 -1.32 12.39 -25.14
CA THR A 103 -2.38 11.41 -25.41
C THR A 103 -1.95 10.04 -24.92
N VAL A 104 -2.84 9.34 -24.23
CA VAL A 104 -2.58 8.05 -23.60
C VAL A 104 -3.71 7.09 -23.94
N ASP A 105 -3.35 5.87 -24.29
CA ASP A 105 -4.22 4.71 -24.44
C ASP A 105 -3.93 3.69 -23.32
N PRO A 106 -4.68 2.57 -23.22
CA PRO A 106 -4.46 1.57 -22.18
C PRO A 106 -3.04 0.97 -22.18
N THR A 107 -2.44 0.75 -23.36
CA THR A 107 -1.08 0.23 -23.48
C THR A 107 -0.03 1.19 -22.92
N ILE A 108 -0.10 2.47 -23.30
CA ILE A 108 0.80 3.53 -22.81
C ILE A 108 0.56 3.74 -21.31
N TRP A 109 -0.69 3.67 -20.86
CA TRP A 109 -1.05 3.84 -19.45
C TRP A 109 -0.31 2.85 -18.54
N GLU A 110 -0.33 1.57 -18.89
CA GLU A 110 0.39 0.53 -18.14
C GLU A 110 1.90 0.68 -18.28
N ARG A 111 2.41 0.81 -19.52
CA ARG A 111 3.85 0.89 -19.80
C ARG A 111 4.53 2.08 -19.10
N ASP A 112 3.92 3.25 -19.15
CA ASP A 112 4.51 4.48 -18.60
C ASP A 112 4.01 4.78 -17.18
N SER A 113 3.10 3.96 -16.68
CA SER A 113 2.50 4.08 -15.35
C SER A 113 1.78 5.43 -15.14
N VAL A 114 1.00 5.86 -16.12
CA VAL A 114 0.38 7.20 -16.17
C VAL A 114 -0.73 7.35 -15.12
N LEU A 115 -0.46 8.08 -14.04
CA LEU A 115 -1.38 8.18 -12.90
C LEU A 115 -2.71 8.88 -13.23
N TRP A 116 -2.70 9.92 -14.06
CA TRP A 116 -3.92 10.66 -14.37
C TRP A 116 -4.93 9.81 -15.14
N TYR A 117 -4.46 8.85 -15.94
CA TYR A 117 -5.33 7.93 -16.68
C TYR A 117 -6.06 6.99 -15.71
N SER A 118 -5.37 6.45 -14.70
CA SER A 118 -6.01 5.68 -13.61
C SER A 118 -7.10 6.50 -12.89
N ARG A 119 -6.81 7.76 -12.57
CA ARG A 119 -7.77 8.67 -11.91
C ARG A 119 -8.98 8.97 -12.80
N GLU A 120 -8.79 9.03 -14.11
CA GLU A 120 -9.88 9.24 -15.05
C GLU A 120 -10.77 7.98 -15.17
N ILE A 121 -10.20 6.77 -15.12
CA ILE A 121 -10.97 5.51 -15.05
C ILE A 121 -11.87 5.52 -13.82
N THR A 122 -11.31 5.74 -12.63
CA THR A 122 -12.07 5.73 -11.36
C THR A 122 -13.12 6.85 -11.32
N ARG A 123 -12.82 8.04 -11.87
CA ARG A 123 -13.79 9.14 -12.00
C ARG A 123 -14.98 8.76 -12.87
N ARG A 124 -14.76 8.09 -14.01
CA ARG A 124 -15.84 7.61 -14.91
C ARG A 124 -16.64 6.48 -14.30
N LEU A 125 -15.98 5.63 -13.52
CA LEU A 125 -16.61 4.50 -12.83
C LEU A 125 -17.53 4.94 -11.70
N GLY A 126 -17.10 5.96 -10.93
CA GLY A 126 -17.80 6.45 -9.74
C GLY A 126 -17.47 5.64 -8.47
N ALA A 127 -17.63 6.27 -7.31
CA ALA A 127 -17.18 5.75 -6.01
C ALA A 127 -17.83 4.42 -5.61
N GLU A 128 -19.15 4.32 -5.78
CA GLU A 128 -19.90 3.12 -5.39
C GLU A 128 -19.44 1.88 -6.18
N ARG A 129 -19.37 2.00 -7.51
CA ARG A 129 -18.91 0.90 -8.37
C ARG A 129 -17.45 0.58 -8.09
N PHE A 130 -16.60 1.59 -7.91
CA PHE A 130 -15.18 1.38 -7.59
C PHE A 130 -15.01 0.53 -6.32
N ALA A 131 -15.65 0.94 -5.21
CA ALA A 131 -15.62 0.17 -3.97
C ALA A 131 -16.21 -1.24 -4.16
N GLY A 132 -17.32 -1.36 -4.90
CA GLY A 132 -17.95 -2.64 -5.19
C GLY A 132 -17.05 -3.63 -5.93
N TYR A 133 -16.30 -3.19 -6.94
CA TYR A 133 -15.36 -4.05 -7.66
C TYR A 133 -14.18 -4.49 -6.78
N VAL A 134 -13.54 -3.54 -6.08
CA VAL A 134 -12.39 -3.85 -5.21
C VAL A 134 -12.78 -4.83 -4.11
N SER A 135 -13.97 -4.66 -3.53
CA SER A 135 -14.55 -5.61 -2.58
C SER A 135 -14.81 -6.98 -3.21
N LYS A 136 -15.42 -7.05 -4.40
CA LYS A 136 -15.66 -8.32 -5.13
C LYS A 136 -14.38 -9.09 -5.43
N PHE A 137 -13.28 -8.40 -5.74
CA PHE A 137 -11.98 -9.04 -5.93
C PHE A 137 -11.38 -9.55 -4.61
N GLY A 138 -11.83 -9.04 -3.46
CA GLY A 138 -11.16 -9.25 -2.19
C GLY A 138 -9.70 -8.78 -2.26
N TYR A 139 -9.48 -7.60 -2.84
CA TYR A 139 -8.13 -7.08 -3.10
C TYR A 139 -7.57 -6.43 -1.84
N GLY A 140 -6.74 -7.18 -1.10
CA GLY A 140 -6.12 -6.71 0.14
C GLY A 140 -7.14 -6.39 1.24
N ASN A 141 -7.03 -5.20 1.83
CA ASN A 141 -8.01 -4.69 2.80
C ASN A 141 -9.30 -4.15 2.15
N ALA A 142 -9.34 -4.05 0.81
CA ALA A 142 -10.43 -3.51 0.01
C ALA A 142 -10.89 -2.07 0.37
N ASP A 143 -10.06 -1.32 1.09
CA ASP A 143 -10.40 0.02 1.55
C ASP A 143 -10.03 1.09 0.51
N VAL A 144 -11.04 1.63 -0.17
CA VAL A 144 -10.86 2.69 -1.17
C VAL A 144 -11.38 4.06 -0.71
N THR A 145 -11.51 4.30 0.60
CA THR A 145 -12.04 5.58 1.09
C THR A 145 -11.10 6.76 0.87
N GLY A 146 -9.80 6.51 0.74
CA GLY A 146 -8.77 7.54 0.70
C GLY A 146 -8.43 8.10 2.07
N ASP A 147 -7.85 9.28 2.11
CA ASP A 147 -7.40 9.93 3.35
C ASP A 147 -8.59 10.51 4.13
N ALA A 148 -8.55 10.34 5.45
CA ALA A 148 -9.60 10.82 6.35
C ALA A 148 -9.90 12.32 6.13
N GLY A 149 -11.15 12.63 5.81
CA GLY A 149 -11.65 14.01 5.61
C GLY A 149 -11.29 14.66 4.28
N LYS A 150 -10.55 13.99 3.38
CA LYS A 150 -10.14 14.58 2.08
C LYS A 150 -11.07 14.26 0.91
N ASN A 151 -11.93 13.24 1.06
CA ASN A 151 -12.83 12.78 -0.01
C ASN A 151 -12.08 12.48 -1.33
N ASP A 152 -10.92 11.84 -1.21
CA ASP A 152 -9.98 11.61 -2.31
C ASP A 152 -9.85 10.12 -2.69
N GLY A 153 -10.77 9.26 -2.23
CA GLY A 153 -10.77 7.82 -2.49
C GLY A 153 -10.67 7.45 -3.98
N LEU A 154 -11.32 8.21 -4.87
CA LEU A 154 -11.21 8.00 -6.32
C LEU A 154 -9.85 8.39 -6.92
N THR A 155 -8.96 9.03 -6.16
CA THR A 155 -7.74 9.66 -6.70
C THR A 155 -6.45 9.28 -5.97
N HIS A 156 -6.54 8.88 -4.71
CA HIS A 156 -5.39 8.63 -3.84
C HIS A 156 -5.45 7.30 -3.10
N SER A 157 -6.60 6.63 -2.96
CA SER A 157 -6.72 5.43 -2.11
C SER A 157 -5.64 4.37 -2.35
N TRP A 158 -5.23 4.14 -3.60
CA TRP A 158 -4.19 3.18 -3.97
C TRP A 158 -2.75 3.73 -4.00
N VAL A 159 -2.54 5.00 -3.62
CA VAL A 159 -1.25 5.69 -3.65
C VAL A 159 -0.94 6.25 -2.26
N ASN A 160 -0.28 5.44 -1.44
CA ASN A 160 0.13 5.79 -0.07
C ASN A 160 -1.03 6.29 0.79
N SER A 161 -2.17 5.62 0.70
CA SER A 161 -3.42 5.97 1.37
C SER A 161 -4.13 4.69 1.85
N SER A 162 -5.47 4.68 1.86
CA SER A 162 -6.29 3.66 2.53
C SER A 162 -6.13 2.22 2.02
N LEU A 163 -5.91 2.02 0.72
CA LEU A 163 -5.89 0.68 0.13
C LEU A 163 -4.54 0.04 0.39
N GLU A 164 -4.55 -1.13 1.03
CA GLU A 164 -3.33 -1.88 1.33
C GLU A 164 -3.48 -3.36 0.96
N ILE A 165 -2.40 -3.96 0.47
CA ILE A 165 -2.32 -5.36 0.07
C ILE A 165 -0.93 -5.94 0.36
N SER A 166 -0.84 -7.21 0.73
CA SER A 166 0.43 -7.91 0.96
C SER A 166 0.97 -8.61 -0.29
N PRO A 167 2.27 -8.95 -0.34
CA PRO A 167 2.82 -9.79 -1.40
C PRO A 167 2.10 -11.13 -1.61
N VAL A 168 1.70 -11.82 -0.54
CA VAL A 168 0.90 -13.06 -0.63
C VAL A 168 -0.48 -12.80 -1.25
N GLU A 169 -1.11 -11.68 -0.93
CA GLU A 169 -2.40 -11.32 -1.50
C GLU A 169 -2.29 -10.90 -2.98
N GLN A 170 -1.19 -10.25 -3.36
CA GLN A 170 -0.89 -9.93 -4.77
C GLN A 170 -0.77 -11.20 -5.60
N THR A 171 -0.01 -12.21 -5.15
CA THR A 171 0.10 -13.48 -5.89
C THR A 171 -1.21 -14.25 -5.91
N ALA A 172 -1.98 -14.25 -4.81
CA ALA A 172 -3.31 -14.85 -4.78
C ALA A 172 -4.30 -14.19 -5.76
N PHE A 173 -4.22 -12.86 -5.94
CA PHE A 173 -4.98 -12.16 -6.96
C PHE A 173 -4.55 -12.57 -8.37
N LEU A 174 -3.24 -12.59 -8.66
CA LEU A 174 -2.71 -12.99 -9.98
C LEU A 174 -3.09 -14.43 -10.33
N ARG A 175 -3.05 -15.35 -9.37
CA ARG A 175 -3.46 -16.74 -9.61
C ARG A 175 -4.92 -16.87 -9.98
N ARG A 176 -5.82 -16.13 -9.31
CA ARG A 176 -7.25 -16.11 -9.66
C ARG A 176 -7.51 -15.49 -11.03
N LEU A 177 -6.68 -14.53 -11.44
CA LEU A 177 -6.76 -13.92 -12.76
C LEU A 177 -6.34 -14.89 -13.88
N LEU A 178 -5.36 -15.76 -13.62
CA LEU A 178 -4.82 -16.70 -14.61
C LEU A 178 -5.55 -18.05 -14.67
N ALA A 179 -6.49 -18.28 -13.74
CA ALA A 179 -7.20 -19.56 -13.59
C ALA A 179 -8.29 -19.78 -14.65
#